data_AF-A0A067BP14-F1
#
_entry.id   AF-A0A067BP14-F1
#
_cell.length_a   1.000
_cell.length_b   1.000
_cell.length_c   1.000
_cell.angle_alpha   90.00
_cell.angle_beta   90.00
_cell.angle_gamma   90.00
#
_symmetry.space_group_name_H-M   'P 1'
#
loop_
_entity.id
_entity.type
_entity.pdbx_description
1 polymer ?
#
loop_
_entity_poly.entity_id
_entity_poly.type
_entity_poly.pdbx_seq_one_letter_code
_entity_poly.pdbx_strand_id
1 'polypeptide(L)'
;MAYSCRDLIRSGSVAGLETGGLGMYRNLLEADPTFLLPALAVGSTYLNFELMGHSKIKAFDWLKTKIQYIPLLSFPFICQLPQGVFFYWLASSWFSLAQSRLLKVPALRATLGLKEIPSAAATLSKTLQDAVTKAPK
;
A
#
# COMPACT_ATOMS: atom_id res chain seq x y z
N MET A 1 9.46 -7.91 19.54
CA MET A 1 9.29 -9.19 18.82
C MET A 1 9.52 -10.41 19.72
N ALA A 2 10.70 -10.59 20.34
CA ALA A 2 10.99 -11.80 21.12
C ALA A 2 9.98 -12.09 22.26
N TYR A 3 9.58 -11.08 23.03
CA TYR A 3 8.60 -11.26 24.12
C TYR A 3 7.20 -11.62 23.62
N SER A 4 6.69 -10.93 22.59
CA SER A 4 5.35 -11.18 22.03
C SER A 4 5.27 -12.57 21.38
N CYS A 5 6.28 -12.97 20.61
CA CYS A 5 6.33 -14.31 20.02
C CYS A 5 6.43 -15.40 21.08
N ARG A 6 7.27 -15.19 22.12
CA ARG A 6 7.41 -16.15 23.22
C ARG A 6 6.08 -16.37 23.94
N ASP A 7 5.36 -15.29 24.24
CA ASP A 7 4.11 -15.40 24.97
C ASP A 7 2.98 -16.00 24.13
N LEU A 8 2.92 -15.67 22.83
CA LEU A 8 2.01 -16.33 21.88
C LEU A 8 2.27 -17.83 21.78
N ILE A 9 3.53 -18.28 21.66
CA ILE A 9 3.87 -19.71 21.58
C ILE A 9 3.47 -20.44 22.87
N ARG A 10 3.63 -19.80 24.03
CA ARG A 10 3.36 -20.41 25.33
C ARG A 10 1.88 -20.44 25.69
N SER A 11 1.13 -19.38 25.39
CA SER A 11 -0.25 -19.19 25.85
C SER A 11 -1.30 -19.35 24.75
N GLY A 12 -0.90 -19.36 23.48
CA GLY A 12 -1.80 -19.40 22.33
C GLY A 12 -2.59 -18.10 22.09
N SER A 13 -2.40 -17.07 22.93
CA SER A 13 -3.11 -15.80 22.83
C SER A 13 -2.18 -14.62 23.11
N VAL A 14 -2.63 -13.41 22.77
CA VAL A 14 -1.91 -12.18 23.09
C VAL A 14 -2.84 -11.30 23.93
N ALA A 15 -2.44 -11.07 25.18
CA ALA A 15 -3.21 -10.24 26.11
C ALA A 15 -3.41 -8.83 25.54
N GLY A 16 -4.62 -8.29 25.71
CA GLY A 16 -4.98 -6.93 25.29
C GLY A 16 -5.58 -6.81 23.90
N LEU A 17 -5.62 -7.86 23.07
CA LEU A 17 -6.32 -7.81 21.78
C LEU A 17 -7.86 -7.76 21.93
N GLU A 18 -8.39 -8.29 23.03
CA GLU A 18 -9.84 -8.28 23.30
C GLU A 18 -10.39 -6.90 23.68
N THR A 19 -9.54 -6.01 24.19
CA THR A 19 -9.94 -4.69 24.72
C THR A 19 -9.17 -3.52 24.10
N GLY A 20 -8.11 -3.78 23.35
CA GLY A 20 -7.20 -2.78 22.81
C GLY A 20 -7.62 -2.15 21.48
N GLY A 21 -8.86 -2.39 21.03
CA GLY A 21 -9.35 -1.82 19.78
C GLY A 21 -9.80 -0.35 19.90
N LEU A 22 -10.30 0.21 18.79
CA LEU A 22 -10.58 1.65 18.64
C LEU A 22 -12.07 1.95 18.48
N GLY A 23 -12.59 2.88 19.28
CA GLY A 23 -13.96 3.37 19.19
C GLY A 23 -15.00 2.26 19.40
N MET A 24 -15.74 1.93 18.34
CA MET A 24 -16.75 0.86 18.35
C MET A 24 -16.17 -0.55 18.13
N TYR A 25 -14.91 -0.65 17.71
CA TYR A 25 -14.22 -1.91 17.44
C TYR A 25 -13.36 -2.29 18.63
N ARG A 26 -13.95 -2.78 19.73
CA ARG A 26 -13.22 -3.03 20.99
C ARG A 26 -12.45 -4.35 20.98
N ASN A 27 -13.05 -5.41 20.46
CA ASN A 27 -12.44 -6.74 20.40
C ASN A 27 -11.83 -6.98 19.01
N LEU A 28 -10.50 -6.94 18.93
CA LEU A 28 -9.76 -7.11 17.68
C LEU A 28 -9.74 -8.57 17.18
N LEU A 29 -10.15 -9.53 18.02
CA LEU A 29 -10.18 -10.96 17.69
C LEU A 29 -11.48 -11.37 17.00
N GLU A 30 -12.54 -10.56 17.11
CA GLU A 30 -13.83 -10.83 16.50
C GLU A 30 -13.90 -10.30 15.06
N ALA A 31 -14.81 -10.86 14.26
CA ALA A 31 -15.13 -10.32 12.94
C ALA A 31 -15.82 -8.96 13.06
N ASP A 32 -15.73 -8.13 12.01
CA ASP A 32 -16.39 -6.82 11.99
C ASP A 32 -17.92 -6.97 11.76
N PRO A 33 -18.77 -6.61 12.74
CA PRO A 33 -20.23 -6.68 12.57
C PRO A 33 -20.79 -5.63 11.60
N THR A 34 -20.04 -4.56 11.32
CA THR A 34 -20.47 -3.44 10.46
C THR A 34 -20.05 -3.61 9.00
N PHE A 35 -19.17 -4.57 8.70
CA PHE A 35 -18.52 -4.78 7.41
C PHE A 35 -17.79 -3.55 6.83
N LEU A 36 -17.61 -2.50 7.62
CA LEU A 36 -17.00 -1.25 7.20
C LEU A 36 -15.47 -1.41 7.08
N LEU A 37 -14.82 -2.07 8.04
CA LEU A 37 -13.38 -2.30 8.01
C LEU A 37 -12.96 -3.19 6.82
N PRO A 38 -13.62 -4.34 6.55
CA PRO A 38 -13.40 -5.10 5.33
C PRO A 38 -13.57 -4.27 4.06
N ALA A 39 -14.65 -3.48 3.97
CA ALA A 39 -14.94 -2.67 2.78
C ALA A 39 -13.86 -1.61 2.54
N LEU A 40 -13.43 -0.93 3.61
CA LEU A 40 -12.34 0.04 3.54
C LEU A 40 -11.01 -0.63 3.16
N ALA A 41 -10.69 -1.81 3.68
CA ALA A 41 -9.45 -2.50 3.36
C ALA A 41 -9.39 -2.94 1.89
N VAL A 42 -10.51 -3.47 1.37
CA VAL A 42 -10.64 -3.82 -0.05
C VAL A 42 -10.60 -2.58 -0.92
N GLY A 43 -11.31 -1.51 -0.55
CA GLY A 43 -11.29 -0.23 -1.26
C GLY A 43 -9.91 0.43 -1.27
N SER A 44 -9.20 0.41 -0.14
CA SER A 44 -7.80 0.86 -0.03
C SER A 44 -6.89 0.06 -0.96
N THR A 45 -7.05 -1.26 -1.00
CA THR A 45 -6.26 -2.12 -1.90
C THR A 45 -6.55 -1.80 -3.37
N TYR A 46 -7.83 -1.61 -3.72
CA TYR A 46 -8.22 -1.18 -5.06
C TYR A 46 -7.60 0.18 -5.43
N LEU A 47 -7.69 1.16 -4.54
CA LEU A 47 -7.08 2.48 -4.73
C LEU A 47 -5.56 2.39 -4.88
N ASN A 48 -4.89 1.54 -4.11
CA ASN A 48 -3.44 1.29 -4.28
C ASN A 48 -3.11 0.80 -5.68
N PHE A 49 -3.90 -0.14 -6.23
CA PHE A 49 -3.74 -0.56 -7.61
C PHE A 49 -4.01 0.60 -8.56
N GLU A 50 -5.09 1.35 -8.40
CA GLU A 50 -5.40 2.49 -9.28
C GLU A 50 -4.27 3.54 -9.31
N LEU A 51 -3.71 3.86 -8.14
CA LEU A 51 -2.61 4.81 -7.98
C LEU A 51 -1.26 4.29 -8.47
N MET A 52 -1.12 2.97 -8.65
CA MET A 52 0.08 2.38 -9.22
C MET A 52 0.13 2.73 -10.72
N GLY A 53 1.23 3.32 -11.18
CA GLY A 53 1.34 3.76 -12.58
C GLY A 53 1.20 2.63 -13.60
N HIS A 54 1.04 3.00 -14.87
CA HIS A 54 1.08 2.04 -15.98
C HIS A 54 2.49 1.52 -16.21
N SER A 55 2.59 0.21 -16.41
CA SER A 55 3.83 -0.45 -16.77
C SER A 55 4.05 -0.40 -18.28
N LYS A 56 5.32 -0.35 -18.70
CA LYS A 56 5.69 -0.48 -20.12
C LYS A 56 5.35 -1.86 -20.69
N ILE A 57 5.16 -2.86 -19.81
CA ILE A 57 4.83 -4.23 -20.18
C ILE A 57 3.31 -4.41 -20.12
N LYS A 58 2.67 -4.53 -21.30
CA LYS A 58 1.20 -4.68 -21.41
C LYS A 58 0.63 -5.84 -20.59
N ALA A 59 1.36 -6.95 -20.47
CA ALA A 59 0.94 -8.09 -19.66
C ALA A 59 0.78 -7.75 -18.17
N PHE A 60 1.65 -6.86 -17.65
CA PHE A 60 1.58 -6.43 -16.26
C PHE A 60 0.36 -5.54 -16.01
N ASP A 61 0.05 -4.63 -16.93
CA ASP A 61 -1.15 -3.79 -16.84
C ASP A 61 -2.43 -4.60 -16.93
N TRP A 62 -2.47 -5.62 -17.80
CA TRP A 62 -3.58 -6.56 -17.87
C TRP A 62 -3.74 -7.34 -16.56
N LEU A 63 -2.65 -7.89 -16.04
CA LEU A 63 -2.65 -8.65 -14.79
C LEU A 63 -3.11 -7.79 -13.61
N LYS A 64 -2.58 -6.56 -13.49
CA LYS A 64 -2.99 -5.56 -12.50
C LYS A 64 -4.49 -5.29 -12.56
N THR A 65 -5.03 -5.13 -13.76
CA THR A 65 -6.47 -4.89 -13.97
C THR A 65 -7.32 -6.09 -13.57
N LYS A 66 -6.81 -7.32 -13.68
CA LYS A 66 -7.55 -8.53 -13.30
C LYS A 66 -7.43 -8.84 -11.81
N ILE A 67 -6.25 -8.66 -11.24
CA ILE A 67 -5.97 -9.02 -9.83
C ILE A 67 -6.78 -8.16 -8.86
N GLN A 68 -7.13 -6.92 -9.23
CA GLN A 68 -7.95 -6.02 -8.41
C GLN A 68 -9.37 -6.55 -8.13
N TYR A 69 -9.87 -7.49 -8.95
CA TYR A 69 -11.18 -8.11 -8.73
C TYR A 69 -11.12 -9.23 -7.69
N ILE A 70 -9.95 -9.80 -7.40
CA ILE A 70 -9.81 -10.90 -6.45
C ILE A 70 -10.29 -10.48 -5.05
N PRO A 71 -9.82 -9.36 -4.45
CA PRO A 71 -10.32 -8.92 -3.15
C PRO A 71 -11.83 -8.65 -3.15
N LEU A 72 -12.38 -8.18 -4.27
CA LEU A 72 -13.81 -7.88 -4.41
C LEU A 72 -14.65 -9.17 -4.41
N LEU A 73 -14.22 -10.18 -5.16
CA LEU A 73 -14.88 -11.48 -5.22
C LEU A 73 -14.70 -12.29 -3.92
N SER A 74 -13.58 -12.11 -3.25
CA SER A 74 -13.29 -12.74 -1.96
C SER A 74 -13.89 -12.00 -0.76
N PHE A 75 -14.62 -10.89 -0.98
CA PHE A 75 -15.22 -10.09 0.09
C PHE A 75 -15.97 -10.88 1.19
N PRO A 76 -16.86 -11.86 0.88
CA PRO A 76 -17.56 -12.61 1.93
C PRO A 76 -16.61 -13.42 2.82
N PHE A 77 -15.48 -13.90 2.28
CA PHE A 77 -14.45 -14.59 3.06
C PHE A 77 -13.61 -13.59 3.87
N ILE A 78 -13.30 -12.43 3.28
CA ILE A 78 -12.57 -11.37 3.96
C ILE A 78 -13.35 -10.91 5.20
N CYS A 79 -14.67 -10.74 5.11
CA CYS A 79 -15.51 -10.35 6.25
C CYS A 79 -15.44 -11.28 7.47
N GLN A 80 -14.94 -12.51 7.32
CA GLN A 80 -14.76 -13.46 8.44
C GLN A 80 -13.45 -13.25 9.21
N LEU A 81 -12.55 -12.40 8.70
CA LEU A 81 -11.27 -12.13 9.35
C LEU A 81 -11.46 -11.27 10.62
N PRO A 82 -10.62 -11.46 11.63
CA PRO A 82 -10.61 -10.61 12.83
C PRO A 82 -10.38 -9.13 12.51
N GLN A 83 -11.06 -8.24 13.23
CA GLN A 83 -10.97 -6.78 13.09
C GLN A 83 -9.52 -6.26 13.11
N GLY A 84 -8.65 -6.86 13.95
CA GLY A 84 -7.24 -6.49 14.05
C GLY A 84 -6.46 -6.60 12.74
N VAL A 85 -6.83 -7.54 11.87
CA VAL A 85 -6.20 -7.70 10.55
C VAL A 85 -6.46 -6.46 9.70
N PHE A 86 -7.67 -5.90 9.75
CA PHE A 86 -8.02 -4.73 8.96
C PHE A 86 -7.34 -3.45 9.45
N PHE A 87 -7.19 -3.28 10.76
CA PHE A 87 -6.42 -2.15 11.30
C PHE A 87 -4.98 -2.17 10.81
N TYR A 88 -4.32 -3.33 10.86
CA TYR A 88 -2.99 -3.50 10.29
C TYR A 88 -2.98 -3.23 8.77
N TRP A 89 -3.92 -3.81 8.04
CA TRP A 89 -4.02 -3.69 6.59
C TRP A 89 -4.15 -2.22 6.16
N LEU A 90 -5.11 -1.50 6.74
CA LEU A 90 -5.38 -0.09 6.46
C LEU A 90 -4.18 0.79 6.83
N ALA A 91 -3.63 0.62 8.03
CA ALA A 91 -2.48 1.39 8.47
C ALA A 91 -1.26 1.16 7.56
N SER A 92 -0.96 -0.10 7.22
CA SER A 92 0.14 -0.46 6.33
C SER A 92 -0.03 0.11 4.93
N SER A 93 -1.24 0.02 4.37
CA SER A 93 -1.55 0.56 3.05
C SER A 93 -1.41 2.08 3.01
N TRP A 94 -1.97 2.77 4.01
CA TRP A 94 -1.93 4.23 4.08
C TRP A 94 -0.51 4.74 4.33
N PHE A 95 0.24 4.07 5.21
CA PHE A 95 1.65 4.40 5.44
C PHE A 95 2.48 4.21 4.17
N SER A 96 2.28 3.11 3.44
CA SER A 96 2.99 2.84 2.18
C SER A 96 2.68 3.89 1.12
N LEU A 97 1.42 4.31 1.00
CA LEU A 97 1.01 5.41 0.12
C LEU A 97 1.64 6.73 0.55
N ALA A 98 1.54 7.08 1.82
CA ALA A 98 2.09 8.30 2.38
C ALA A 98 3.61 8.37 2.15
N GLN A 99 4.35 7.30 2.48
CA GLN A 99 5.78 7.18 2.24
C GLN A 99 6.10 7.38 0.75
N SER A 100 5.38 6.70 -0.14
CA SER A 100 5.60 6.79 -1.59
C SER A 100 5.35 8.19 -2.14
N ARG A 101 4.42 8.94 -1.54
CA ARG A 101 4.10 10.33 -1.94
C ARG A 101 5.10 11.31 -1.36
N LEU A 102 5.44 11.18 -0.08
CA LEU A 102 6.43 12.04 0.59
C LEU A 102 7.80 11.97 -0.09
N LEU A 103 8.23 10.78 -0.50
CA LEU A 103 9.49 10.59 -1.22
C LEU A 103 9.51 11.17 -2.64
N LYS A 104 8.37 11.60 -3.19
CA LYS A 104 8.30 12.31 -4.47
C LYS A 104 8.38 13.83 -4.31
N VAL A 105 8.27 14.36 -3.09
CA VAL A 105 8.36 15.81 -2.82
C VAL A 105 9.83 16.24 -2.88
N PRO A 106 10.21 17.15 -3.80
CA PRO A 106 11.61 17.58 -3.97
C PRO A 106 12.24 18.16 -2.69
N ALA A 107 11.48 19.00 -1.96
CA ALA A 107 11.96 19.59 -0.71
C ALA A 107 12.35 18.53 0.33
N LEU A 108 11.53 17.49 0.51
CA LEU A 108 11.84 16.36 1.40
C LEU A 108 13.05 15.57 0.90
N ARG A 109 13.15 15.33 -0.42
CA ARG A 109 14.30 14.65 -1.00
C ARG A 109 15.60 15.42 -0.77
N ALA A 110 15.59 16.74 -0.97
CA ALA A 110 16.73 17.61 -0.73
C ALA A 110 17.17 17.59 0.75
N THR A 111 16.22 17.65 1.70
CA THR A 111 16.54 17.53 3.14
C THR A 111 17.10 16.17 3.51
N LEU A 112 16.71 15.11 2.80
CA LEU A 112 17.16 13.74 3.01
C LEU A 112 18.43 13.40 2.19
N GLY A 113 18.99 14.35 1.43
CA GLY A 113 20.17 14.12 0.58
C GLY A 113 19.92 13.17 -0.60
N LEU A 114 18.65 12.98 -1.00
CA LEU A 114 18.26 12.11 -2.11
C LEU A 114 18.36 12.85 -3.45
N LYS A 115 18.84 12.17 -4.49
CA LYS A 115 18.94 12.73 -5.86
C LYS A 115 17.56 13.15 -6.38
N GLU A 116 17.47 14.31 -7.02
CA GLU A 116 16.22 14.76 -7.63
C GLU A 116 15.71 13.78 -8.69
N ILE A 117 14.38 13.64 -8.74
CA ILE A 117 13.73 12.85 -9.79
C ILE A 117 13.86 13.68 -11.08
N PRO A 118 14.49 13.16 -12.15
CA PRO A 118 14.58 13.89 -13.41
C PRO A 118 13.18 14.25 -13.89
N SER A 119 12.90 15.55 -14.00
CA SER A 119 11.65 16.01 -14.62
C SER A 119 11.59 15.46 -16.04
N ALA A 120 10.42 14.99 -16.47
CA ALA A 120 10.21 14.47 -17.82
C ALA A 120 10.68 15.46 -18.90
N ALA A 121 10.51 16.76 -18.65
CA ALA A 121 11.02 17.83 -19.53
C ALA A 121 12.55 17.86 -19.63
N ALA A 122 13.26 17.63 -18.51
CA ALA A 122 14.72 17.60 -18.46
C ALA A 122 15.30 16.34 -19.13
N THR A 123 14.58 15.22 -19.10
CA THR A 123 14.97 14.01 -19.84
C THR A 123 14.78 14.21 -21.34
N LEU A 124 13.66 14.80 -21.76
CA LEU A 124 13.35 15.05 -23.17
C LEU A 124 14.31 16.04 -23.81
N SER A 125 14.65 17.13 -23.11
CA SER A 125 15.64 18.11 -23.58
C SER A 125 17.03 17.49 -23.77
N LYS A 126 17.45 16.61 -22.85
CA LYS A 126 18.70 15.85 -22.98
C LYS A 126 18.68 14.93 -24.19
N THR A 127 17.61 14.14 -24.35
CA THR A 127 17.49 13.21 -25.49
C THR A 127 17.47 13.95 -26.84
N LEU A 128 16.79 15.09 -26.93
CA LEU A 128 16.78 15.91 -28.13
C LEU A 128 18.16 16.53 -28.42
N GLN A 129 18.84 17.04 -27.40
CA GLN A 129 20.22 17.53 -27.54
C GLN A 129 21.17 16.42 -28.01
N ASP A 130 21.08 15.23 -27.41
CA ASP A 130 21.89 14.08 -27.81
C ASP A 130 21.60 13.64 -29.26
N ALA A 131 20.33 13.72 -29.70
CA ALA A 131 19.93 13.41 -31.07
C ALA A 131 20.43 14.45 -32.08
N VAL A 132 20.38 15.75 -31.76
CA VAL A 132 20.93 16.82 -32.61
C VAL A 132 22.45 16.70 -32.70
N THR A 133 23.13 16.34 -31.60
CA THR A 133 24.60 16.25 -31.55
C THR A 133 25.14 15.01 -32.28
N LYS A 134 24.34 13.93 -32.39
CA LYS A 134 24.69 12.70 -33.13
C LYS A 134 24.21 12.67 -34.57
N ALA A 135 23.49 13.68 -35.06
CA ALA A 135 23.03 13.72 -36.44
C ALA A 135 24.25 13.84 -37.39
N PRO A 136 24.46 12.89 -38.32
CA PRO A 136 25.51 13.02 -39.32
C PRO A 136 25.19 14.23 -40.23
N LYS A 137 26.22 15.03 -40.53
CA LYS A 137 26.13 16.13 -41.51
C LYS A 137 25.84 15.61 -42.91
#